data_AF-A0A965P1G4-F1
#
_entry.id   AF-A0A965P1G4-F1
#
_cell.length_a   1.000
_cell.length_b   1.000
_cell.length_c   1.000
_cell.angle_alpha   90.00
_cell.angle_beta   90.00
_cell.angle_gamma   90.00
#
_symmetry.space_group_name_H-M   'P 1'
#
loop_
_entity.id
_entity.type
_entity.pdbx_description
1 polymer ?
#
loop_
_entity_poly.entity_id
_entity_poly.type
_entity_poly.pdbx_seq_one_letter_code
_entity_poly.pdbx_strand_id
1 'polypeptide(L)'
;MNQNTSSHPKGLYVLYSTEMWERFNFYGMRALLSLFLVNALAYKQNEASIIYGGFLGLSYLTTMLGGYMSDRYFGNRNCIILGGITMAIGQLLLFGSASTFMEEVDTANIFMWSGLLFLILGNGFFKPNISSMVGQLYAKGDSRLDAAFTIFYMGINTGALLGMMICPWLGDVKVDGIRNLDAFKWGFLAAGCAMMIGTITFYFLKNKYLLKPDGNPVGLAPNFNKTQESEEEADKADFTNKSI
;
A
#
# COMPACT_ATOMS: atom_id res chain seq x y z
N MET A 1 30.02 -12.66 7.35
CA MET A 1 30.49 -11.31 6.97
C MET A 1 29.81 -10.27 7.88
N ASN A 2 30.62 -9.51 8.62
CA ASN A 2 30.33 -8.40 9.55
C ASN A 2 28.87 -8.09 9.95
N GLN A 3 28.45 -8.60 11.12
CA GLN A 3 27.20 -8.23 11.81
C GLN A 3 27.35 -7.03 12.77
N ASN A 4 28.20 -6.05 12.47
CA ASN A 4 28.33 -4.82 13.26
C ASN A 4 28.28 -3.59 12.36
N THR A 5 27.10 -3.31 11.80
CA THR A 5 26.81 -1.99 11.24
C THR A 5 25.60 -1.42 11.98
N SER A 6 25.76 -0.26 12.61
CA SER A 6 24.64 0.47 13.22
C SER A 6 23.62 0.99 12.19
N SER A 7 23.95 0.90 10.90
CA SER A 7 23.13 1.37 9.78
C SER A 7 22.13 0.32 9.31
N HIS A 8 20.93 0.76 8.93
CA HIS A 8 19.90 -0.11 8.36
C HIS A 8 20.21 -0.48 6.90
N PRO A 9 19.77 -1.67 6.43
CA PRO A 9 19.84 -2.04 5.02
C PRO A 9 19.19 -0.99 4.12
N LYS A 10 19.81 -0.68 2.98
CA LYS A 10 19.28 0.31 2.02
C LYS A 10 17.88 -0.05 1.51
N GLY A 11 17.53 -1.33 1.51
CA GLY A 11 16.19 -1.82 1.21
C GLY A 11 15.11 -1.24 2.11
N LEU A 12 15.42 -0.91 3.37
CA LEU A 12 14.47 -0.29 4.30
C LEU A 12 13.94 1.04 3.75
N TYR A 13 14.82 1.88 3.20
CA TYR A 13 14.42 3.19 2.65
C TYR A 13 13.58 3.06 1.37
N VAL A 14 13.79 1.99 0.60
CA VAL A 14 12.93 1.67 -0.56
C VAL A 14 11.54 1.27 -0.07
N LEU A 15 11.43 0.40 0.93
CA LEU A 15 10.15 -0.01 1.51
C LEU A 15 9.44 1.17 2.21
N TYR A 16 10.19 1.98 2.95
CA TYR A 16 9.71 3.23 3.56
C TYR A 16 9.07 4.15 2.51
N SER A 17 9.80 4.45 1.42
CA SER A 17 9.30 5.37 0.40
C SER A 17 8.09 4.80 -0.32
N THR A 18 8.10 3.49 -0.60
CA THR A 18 7.01 2.79 -1.25
C THR A 18 5.74 2.81 -0.39
N GLU A 19 5.85 2.55 0.91
CA GLU A 19 4.73 2.65 1.86
C GLU A 19 4.25 4.09 2.02
N MET A 20 5.16 5.06 2.11
CA MET A 20 4.81 6.47 2.21
C MET A 20 3.95 6.93 1.02
N TRP A 21 4.30 6.54 -0.21
CA TRP A 21 3.53 6.88 -1.41
C TRP A 21 2.16 6.21 -1.45
N GLU A 22 2.07 4.95 -1.05
CA GLU A 22 0.77 4.29 -0.92
C GLU A 22 -0.10 4.99 0.13
N ARG A 23 0.49 5.43 1.26
CA ARG A 23 -0.26 6.09 2.34
C ARG A 23 -0.71 7.48 1.96
N PHE A 24 0.12 8.22 1.22
CA PHE A 24 -0.30 9.44 0.55
C PHE A 24 -1.54 9.20 -0.30
N ASN A 25 -1.48 8.20 -1.18
CA ASN A 25 -2.56 7.81 -2.06
C ASN A 25 -3.86 7.46 -1.29
N PHE A 26 -3.75 6.60 -0.27
CA PHE A 26 -4.89 6.10 0.48
C PHE A 26 -5.56 7.19 1.33
N TYR A 27 -4.78 7.96 2.10
CA TYR A 27 -5.33 9.00 2.97
C TYR A 27 -5.73 10.26 2.22
N GLY A 28 -5.00 10.63 1.15
CA GLY A 28 -5.34 11.77 0.32
C GLY A 28 -6.67 11.60 -0.42
N MET A 29 -6.89 10.42 -1.01
CA MET A 29 -8.19 10.08 -1.61
C MET A 29 -9.31 10.06 -0.55
N ARG A 30 -9.08 9.46 0.61
CA ARG A 30 -10.08 9.38 1.69
C ARG A 30 -10.50 10.75 2.23
N ALA A 31 -9.60 11.72 2.27
CA ALA A 31 -9.91 13.07 2.70
C ALA A 31 -10.93 13.76 1.77
N LEU A 32 -11.01 13.32 0.51
CA LEU A 32 -11.92 13.87 -0.50
C LEU A 32 -13.16 13.00 -0.74
N LEU A 33 -13.07 11.68 -0.54
CA LEU A 33 -14.09 10.73 -1.00
C LEU A 33 -15.50 11.08 -0.52
N SER A 34 -15.71 11.26 0.78
CA SER A 34 -17.05 11.57 1.31
C SER A 34 -17.57 12.93 0.82
N LEU A 35 -16.67 13.91 0.66
CA LEU A 35 -17.01 15.22 0.12
C LEU A 35 -17.42 15.12 -1.35
N PHE A 36 -16.72 14.32 -2.13
CA PHE A 36 -17.04 14.06 -3.54
C PHE A 36 -18.39 13.35 -3.69
N LEU A 37 -18.64 12.28 -2.93
CA LEU A 37 -19.91 11.55 -2.97
C LEU A 37 -21.11 12.47 -2.70
N VAL A 38 -21.02 13.32 -1.67
CA VAL A 38 -22.13 14.19 -1.26
C VAL A 38 -22.28 15.40 -2.17
N ASN A 39 -21.18 16.09 -2.48
CA ASN A 39 -21.26 17.39 -3.17
C ASN A 39 -21.27 17.27 -4.70
N ALA A 40 -20.61 16.25 -5.27
CA ALA A 40 -20.52 16.09 -6.72
C ALA A 40 -21.46 15.01 -7.25
N LEU A 41 -21.52 13.84 -6.61
CA LEU A 41 -22.42 12.74 -7.03
C LEU A 41 -23.80 12.76 -6.34
N ALA A 42 -24.08 13.79 -5.53
CA ALA A 42 -25.37 14.02 -4.88
C ALA A 42 -25.89 12.86 -4.01
N TYR A 43 -25.00 12.03 -3.45
CA TYR A 43 -25.37 11.03 -2.45
C TYR A 43 -25.82 11.68 -1.15
N LYS A 44 -26.73 11.02 -0.42
CA LYS A 44 -27.06 11.44 0.94
C LYS A 44 -25.86 11.21 1.86
N GLN A 45 -25.71 12.07 2.88
CA GLN A 45 -24.63 11.96 3.86
C GLN A 45 -24.55 10.57 4.51
N ASN A 46 -25.70 9.95 4.81
CA ASN A 46 -25.75 8.60 5.38
C ASN A 46 -25.22 7.54 4.39
N GLU A 47 -25.63 7.62 3.12
CA GLU A 47 -25.17 6.70 2.07
C GLU A 47 -23.66 6.85 1.86
N ALA A 48 -23.15 8.07 1.76
CA ALA A 48 -21.72 8.34 1.64
C ALA A 48 -20.92 7.77 2.83
N SER A 49 -21.48 7.84 4.04
CA SER A 49 -20.85 7.28 5.24
C SER A 49 -20.81 5.75 5.21
N ILE A 50 -21.88 5.11 4.73
CA ILE A 50 -21.94 3.65 4.53
C ILE A 50 -20.92 3.21 3.46
N ILE A 51 -20.85 3.91 2.33
CA ILE A 51 -19.88 3.63 1.26
C ILE A 51 -18.45 3.74 1.78
N TYR A 52 -18.14 4.83 2.49
CA TYR A 52 -16.83 5.05 3.09
C TYR A 52 -16.47 3.97 4.12
N GLY A 53 -17.41 3.61 5.01
CA GLY A 53 -17.23 2.54 5.98
C GLY A 53 -17.03 1.17 5.35
N GLY A 54 -17.83 0.84 4.32
CA GLY A 54 -17.71 -0.39 3.55
C GLY A 54 -16.38 -0.49 2.81
N PHE A 55 -15.94 0.60 2.17
CA PHE A 55 -14.63 0.70 1.55
C PHE A 55 -13.50 0.39 2.54
N LEU A 56 -13.54 1.00 3.74
CA LEU A 56 -12.55 0.72 4.77
C LEU A 56 -12.61 -0.73 5.24
N GLY A 57 -13.79 -1.23 5.60
CA GLY A 57 -13.97 -2.59 6.08
C GLY A 57 -13.44 -3.63 5.09
N LEU A 58 -13.80 -3.50 3.81
CA LEU A 58 -13.32 -4.38 2.76
C LEU A 58 -11.83 -4.23 2.49
N SER A 59 -11.28 -3.01 2.58
CA SER A 59 -9.82 -2.80 2.46
C SER A 59 -9.07 -3.54 3.56
N TYR A 60 -9.60 -3.63 4.79
CA TYR A 60 -8.99 -4.45 5.84
C TYR A 60 -9.18 -5.96 5.57
N LEU A 61 -10.38 -6.40 5.19
CA LEU A 61 -10.65 -7.82 4.94
C LEU A 61 -9.81 -8.39 3.80
N THR A 62 -9.66 -7.66 2.71
CA THR A 62 -8.88 -8.11 1.55
C THR A 62 -7.38 -8.23 1.82
N THR A 63 -6.85 -7.61 2.87
CA THR A 63 -5.44 -7.80 3.26
C THR A 63 -5.16 -9.23 3.72
N MET A 64 -6.12 -9.90 4.35
CA MET A 64 -5.96 -11.31 4.72
C MET A 64 -5.82 -12.19 3.47
N LEU A 65 -6.64 -11.92 2.44
CA LEU A 65 -6.56 -12.63 1.17
C LEU A 65 -5.23 -12.35 0.45
N GLY A 66 -4.80 -11.10 0.41
CA GLY A 66 -3.54 -10.72 -0.27
C GLY A 66 -2.29 -11.34 0.37
N GLY A 67 -2.26 -11.47 1.70
CA GLY A 67 -1.18 -12.17 2.40
C GLY A 67 -1.19 -13.68 2.13
N TYR A 68 -2.36 -14.31 2.17
CA TYR A 68 -2.47 -15.72 1.81
C TYR A 68 -2.00 -16.00 0.36
N MET A 69 -2.36 -15.13 -0.58
CA MET A 69 -1.98 -15.28 -1.99
C MET A 69 -0.48 -15.08 -2.23
N SER A 70 0.18 -14.18 -1.48
CA SER A 70 1.63 -13.99 -1.60
C SER A 70 2.40 -15.19 -1.07
N ASP A 71 1.95 -15.72 0.06
CA ASP A 71 2.65 -16.79 0.77
C ASP A 71 2.53 -18.13 0.05
N ARG A 72 1.54 -18.28 -0.83
CA ARG A 72 1.31 -19.52 -1.57
C ARG A 72 1.65 -19.47 -3.06
N TYR A 73 1.49 -18.32 -3.73
CA TYR A 73 1.54 -18.28 -5.20
C TYR A 73 2.51 -17.23 -5.74
N PHE A 74 2.37 -15.97 -5.32
CA PHE A 74 3.00 -14.86 -6.05
C PHE A 74 4.32 -14.36 -5.47
N GLY A 75 4.53 -14.51 -4.16
CA GLY A 75 5.59 -13.83 -3.42
C GLY A 75 5.28 -12.34 -3.19
N ASN A 76 5.89 -11.77 -2.15
CA ASN A 76 5.57 -10.41 -1.70
C ASN A 76 5.87 -9.34 -2.78
N ARG A 77 6.96 -9.49 -3.56
CA ARG A 77 7.35 -8.50 -4.59
C ARG A 77 6.27 -8.32 -5.66
N ASN A 78 5.73 -9.43 -6.16
CA ASN A 78 4.76 -9.41 -7.23
C ASN A 78 3.41 -8.89 -6.72
N CYS A 79 3.02 -9.24 -5.50
CA CYS A 79 1.82 -8.69 -4.88
C CYS A 79 1.91 -7.18 -4.65
N ILE A 80 3.06 -6.64 -4.24
CA ILE A 80 3.24 -5.19 -4.09
C ILE A 80 3.10 -4.47 -5.45
N ILE A 81 3.71 -5.00 -6.51
CA ILE A 81 3.61 -4.40 -7.85
C ILE A 81 2.17 -4.49 -8.37
N LEU A 82 1.54 -5.67 -8.28
CA LEU A 82 0.16 -5.88 -8.70
C LEU A 82 -0.79 -4.95 -7.92
N GLY A 83 -0.65 -4.91 -6.60
CA GLY A 83 -1.43 -4.06 -5.72
C GLY A 83 -1.26 -2.58 -6.06
N GLY A 84 -0.02 -2.13 -6.28
CA GLY A 84 0.28 -0.74 -6.63
C GLY A 84 -0.29 -0.31 -7.99
N ILE A 85 -0.16 -1.16 -9.02
CA ILE A 85 -0.78 -0.93 -10.34
C ILE A 85 -2.30 -0.89 -10.22
N THR A 86 -2.88 -1.83 -9.47
CA THR A 86 -4.34 -1.91 -9.30
C THR A 86 -4.88 -0.67 -8.58
N MET A 87 -4.19 -0.18 -7.54
CA MET A 87 -4.55 1.07 -6.88
C MET A 87 -4.39 2.29 -7.80
N ALA A 88 -3.34 2.34 -8.62
CA ALA A 88 -3.16 3.42 -9.59
C ALA A 88 -4.31 3.47 -10.60
N ILE A 89 -4.74 2.32 -11.12
CA ILE A 89 -5.94 2.21 -11.97
C ILE A 89 -7.18 2.69 -11.21
N GLY A 90 -7.35 2.27 -9.96
CA GLY A 90 -8.45 2.71 -9.10
C GLY A 90 -8.51 4.24 -8.93
N GLN A 91 -7.37 4.91 -8.74
CA GLN A 91 -7.32 6.36 -8.67
C GLN A 91 -7.62 7.05 -10.00
N LEU A 92 -7.14 6.49 -11.12
CA LEU A 92 -7.48 7.02 -12.45
C LEU A 92 -8.98 6.87 -12.75
N LEU A 93 -9.63 5.82 -12.24
CA LEU A 93 -11.07 5.68 -12.31
C LEU A 93 -11.79 6.73 -11.45
N LEU A 94 -11.31 7.02 -10.23
CA LEU A 94 -11.87 8.13 -9.44
C LEU A 94 -11.64 9.50 -10.09
N PHE A 95 -10.49 9.71 -10.73
CA PHE A 95 -10.24 10.89 -11.55
C PHE A 95 -11.22 10.98 -12.73
N GLY A 96 -11.47 9.86 -13.41
CA GLY A 96 -12.47 9.75 -14.49
C GLY A 96 -13.87 10.09 -13.98
N SER A 97 -14.28 9.51 -12.85
CA SER A 97 -15.56 9.82 -12.18
C SER A 97 -15.71 11.31 -11.91
N ALA A 98 -14.69 11.94 -11.31
CA ALA A 98 -14.69 13.37 -11.04
C ALA A 98 -14.52 14.26 -12.28
N SER A 99 -14.22 13.68 -13.45
CA SER A 99 -14.14 14.40 -14.72
C SER A 99 -15.43 14.32 -15.52
N THR A 100 -16.21 13.25 -15.36
CA THR A 100 -17.43 13.01 -16.16
C THR A 100 -18.73 13.32 -15.42
N PHE A 101 -18.71 13.59 -14.11
CA PHE A 101 -19.93 13.75 -13.30
C PHE A 101 -20.86 14.89 -13.74
N MET A 102 -20.32 15.95 -14.36
CA MET A 102 -21.14 17.06 -14.87
C MET A 102 -21.88 16.71 -16.17
N GLU A 103 -21.33 15.80 -16.97
CA GLU A 103 -21.89 15.40 -18.27
C GLU A 103 -22.85 14.22 -18.10
N GLU A 104 -22.41 13.18 -17.39
CA GLU A 104 -23.16 11.94 -17.26
C GLU A 104 -22.91 11.28 -15.89
N VAL A 105 -23.88 11.46 -14.99
CA VAL A 105 -23.79 10.98 -13.60
C VAL A 105 -23.74 9.45 -13.50
N ASP A 106 -24.42 8.73 -14.39
CA ASP A 106 -24.44 7.26 -14.38
C ASP A 106 -23.05 6.68 -14.69
N THR A 107 -22.40 7.20 -15.74
CA THR A 107 -21.01 6.83 -16.08
C THR A 107 -20.04 7.22 -14.95
N ALA A 108 -20.20 8.39 -14.34
CA ALA A 108 -19.39 8.79 -13.19
C ALA A 108 -19.54 7.84 -12.00
N ASN A 109 -20.76 7.32 -11.74
CA ASN A 109 -21.00 6.32 -10.71
C ASN A 109 -20.33 4.99 -11.02
N ILE A 110 -20.38 4.52 -12.27
CA ILE A 110 -19.68 3.30 -12.69
C ILE A 110 -18.18 3.41 -12.43
N PHE A 111 -17.57 4.54 -12.81
CA PHE A 111 -16.16 4.81 -12.54
C PHE A 111 -15.87 4.91 -11.04
N MET A 112 -16.74 5.53 -10.24
CA MET A 112 -16.60 5.60 -8.79
C MET A 112 -16.57 4.20 -8.16
N TRP A 113 -17.58 3.36 -8.44
CA TRP A 113 -17.68 2.02 -7.88
C TRP A 113 -16.54 1.11 -8.34
N SER A 114 -16.17 1.19 -9.61
CA SER A 114 -15.02 0.47 -10.15
C SER A 114 -13.71 0.93 -9.51
N GLY A 115 -13.54 2.24 -9.32
CA GLY A 115 -12.38 2.82 -8.66
C GLY A 115 -12.22 2.33 -7.22
N LEU A 116 -13.32 2.34 -6.44
CA LEU A 116 -13.32 1.81 -5.07
C LEU A 116 -12.98 0.32 -5.04
N LEU A 117 -13.54 -0.50 -5.94
CA LEU A 117 -13.23 -1.93 -6.03
C LEU A 117 -11.74 -2.18 -6.29
N PHE A 118 -11.16 -1.48 -7.26
CA PHE A 118 -9.74 -1.59 -7.59
C PHE A 118 -8.84 -1.13 -6.43
N LEU A 119 -9.21 -0.06 -5.73
CA LEU A 119 -8.49 0.41 -4.54
C LEU A 119 -8.53 -0.61 -3.41
N ILE A 120 -9.69 -1.23 -3.15
CA ILE A 120 -9.85 -2.30 -2.15
C ILE A 120 -8.92 -3.48 -2.48
N LEU A 121 -9.02 -4.01 -3.70
CA LEU A 121 -8.22 -5.17 -4.12
C LEU A 121 -6.73 -4.86 -4.13
N GLY A 122 -6.36 -3.68 -4.62
CA GLY A 122 -4.97 -3.25 -4.68
C GLY A 122 -4.36 -3.05 -3.30
N ASN A 123 -5.11 -2.47 -2.35
CA ASN A 123 -4.69 -2.36 -0.96
C ASN A 123 -4.47 -3.75 -0.34
N GLY A 124 -5.41 -4.67 -0.59
CA GLY A 124 -5.34 -6.04 -0.11
C GLY A 124 -4.03 -6.75 -0.51
N PHE A 125 -3.60 -6.63 -1.76
CA PHE A 125 -2.33 -7.20 -2.22
C PHE A 125 -1.09 -6.45 -1.72
N PHE A 126 -1.18 -5.14 -1.50
CA PHE A 126 -0.01 -4.33 -1.16
C PHE A 126 0.36 -4.41 0.33
N LYS A 127 -0.62 -4.13 1.20
CA LYS A 127 -0.41 -3.88 2.64
C LYS A 127 0.27 -5.00 3.43
N PRO A 128 -0.24 -6.25 3.41
CA PRO A 128 0.36 -7.32 4.19
C PRO A 128 1.77 -7.65 3.68
N ASN A 129 2.01 -7.44 2.38
CA ASN A 129 3.21 -7.85 1.70
C ASN A 129 4.40 -6.95 1.92
N ILE A 130 4.18 -5.64 1.92
CA ILE A 130 5.27 -4.66 2.12
C ILE A 130 5.82 -4.71 3.55
N SER A 131 4.95 -4.85 4.56
CA SER A 131 5.35 -5.01 5.96
C SER A 131 6.17 -6.29 6.17
N SER A 132 5.71 -7.42 5.61
CA SER A 132 6.44 -8.70 5.67
C SER A 132 7.84 -8.62 5.05
N MET A 133 8.01 -7.83 3.98
CA MET A 133 9.33 -7.63 3.37
C MET A 133 10.32 -6.86 4.27
N VAL A 134 9.84 -6.00 5.17
CA VAL A 134 10.72 -5.31 6.14
C VAL A 134 11.39 -6.33 7.05
N GLY A 135 10.62 -7.28 7.58
CA GLY A 135 11.16 -8.35 8.43
C GLY A 135 12.19 -9.22 7.73
N GLN A 136 11.99 -9.51 6.44
CA GLN A 136 12.89 -10.33 5.65
C GLN A 136 14.25 -9.66 5.33
N LEU A 137 14.40 -8.34 5.55
CA LEU A 137 15.69 -7.65 5.37
C LEU A 137 16.70 -7.92 6.49
N TYR A 138 16.24 -8.45 7.63
CA TYR A 138 17.04 -8.63 8.83
C TYR A 138 17.20 -10.12 9.14
N ALA A 139 18.33 -10.48 9.78
CA ALA A 139 18.53 -11.83 10.28
C ALA A 139 17.66 -12.08 11.52
N LYS A 140 17.35 -13.35 11.82
CA LYS A 140 16.65 -13.70 13.06
C LYS A 140 17.48 -13.21 14.26
N GLY A 141 16.83 -12.51 15.20
CA GLY A 141 17.48 -11.95 16.40
C GLY A 141 18.20 -10.62 16.22
N ASP A 142 18.10 -9.97 15.05
CA ASP A 142 18.70 -8.64 14.82
C ASP A 142 17.98 -7.56 15.63
N SER A 143 18.70 -6.92 16.55
CA SER A 143 18.17 -5.89 17.45
C SER A 143 17.73 -4.61 16.74
N ARG A 144 18.10 -4.42 15.46
CA ARG A 144 17.70 -3.25 14.65
C ARG A 144 16.29 -3.38 14.10
N LEU A 145 15.66 -4.56 14.19
CA LEU A 145 14.35 -4.81 13.56
C LEU A 145 13.26 -3.88 14.11
N ASP A 146 13.22 -3.66 15.43
CA ASP A 146 12.21 -2.80 16.06
C ASP A 146 12.38 -1.32 15.64
N ALA A 147 13.63 -0.86 15.57
CA ALA A 147 13.96 0.47 15.04
C ALA A 147 13.60 0.58 13.55
N ALA A 148 13.77 -0.50 12.77
CA ALA A 148 13.39 -0.53 11.36
C ALA A 148 11.88 -0.39 11.18
N PHE A 149 11.07 -1.09 11.97
CA PHE A 149 9.62 -0.92 11.97
C PHE A 149 9.21 0.48 12.42
N THR A 150 9.92 1.08 13.38
CA THR A 150 9.69 2.48 13.78
C THR A 150 9.92 3.42 12.60
N ILE A 151 11.04 3.30 11.88
CA ILE A 151 11.32 4.08 10.68
C ILE A 151 10.24 3.85 9.62
N PHE A 152 9.88 2.60 9.36
CA PHE A 152 8.84 2.23 8.40
C PHE A 152 7.49 2.88 8.73
N TYR A 153 7.07 2.86 10.00
CA TYR A 153 5.84 3.52 10.47
C TYR A 153 5.90 5.04 10.39
N MET A 154 7.07 5.66 10.53
CA MET A 154 7.22 7.09 10.24
C MET A 154 6.90 7.40 8.77
N GLY A 155 7.15 6.47 7.85
CA GLY A 155 6.76 6.60 6.44
C GLY A 155 5.25 6.64 6.26
N ILE A 156 4.53 5.81 7.04
CA ILE A 156 3.07 5.81 7.07
C ILE A 156 2.52 7.17 7.49
N ASN A 157 3.02 7.71 8.61
CA ASN A 157 2.57 9.00 9.12
C ASN A 157 2.92 10.15 8.17
N THR A 158 4.10 10.11 7.57
CA THR A 158 4.56 11.12 6.60
C THR A 158 3.67 11.11 5.37
N GLY A 159 3.40 9.92 4.80
CA GLY A 159 2.51 9.78 3.65
C GLY A 159 1.10 10.26 3.96
N ALA A 160 0.55 9.85 5.11
CA ALA A 160 -0.79 10.26 5.54
C ALA A 160 -0.90 11.79 5.70
N LEU A 161 0.08 12.43 6.35
CA LEU A 161 0.15 13.88 6.52
C LEU A 161 0.18 14.58 5.15
N LEU A 162 1.09 14.18 4.27
CA LEU A 162 1.24 14.79 2.96
C LEU A 162 0.00 14.59 2.09
N GLY A 163 -0.61 13.40 2.12
CA GLY A 163 -1.83 13.08 1.37
C GLY A 163 -3.03 13.90 1.84
N MET A 164 -3.28 13.95 3.16
CA MET A 164 -4.38 14.73 3.74
C MET A 164 -4.18 16.24 3.63
N MET A 165 -2.96 16.70 3.36
CA MET A 165 -2.68 18.10 3.09
C MET A 165 -2.81 18.44 1.60
N ILE A 166 -2.08 17.73 0.73
CA ILE A 166 -1.94 18.06 -0.69
C ILE A 166 -3.21 17.71 -1.47
N CYS A 167 -3.82 16.53 -1.28
CA CYS A 167 -4.99 16.15 -2.06
C CYS A 167 -6.18 17.10 -1.80
N PRO A 168 -6.55 17.43 -0.54
CA PRO A 168 -7.57 18.44 -0.27
C PRO A 168 -7.21 19.84 -0.75
N TRP A 169 -5.93 20.24 -0.67
CA TRP A 169 -5.49 21.52 -1.19
C TRP A 169 -5.74 21.68 -2.70
N LEU A 170 -5.65 20.58 -3.46
CA LEU A 170 -5.95 20.54 -4.89
C LEU A 170 -7.43 20.25 -5.21
N GLY A 171 -8.09 19.46 -4.36
CA GLY A 171 -9.40 18.86 -4.63
C GLY A 171 -10.60 19.53 -3.97
N ASP A 172 -10.42 20.23 -2.84
CA ASP A 172 -11.46 20.97 -2.11
C ASP A 172 -11.25 22.48 -2.24
N VAL A 173 -11.24 22.96 -3.49
CA VAL A 173 -11.06 24.39 -3.80
C VAL A 173 -12.39 25.12 -3.68
N LYS A 174 -12.38 26.28 -3.01
CA LYS A 174 -13.53 27.19 -2.91
C LYS A 174 -13.19 28.54 -3.53
N VAL A 175 -14.07 29.05 -4.38
CA VAL A 175 -14.00 30.38 -4.97
C VAL A 175 -15.20 31.18 -4.44
N ASP A 176 -14.94 32.32 -3.80
CA ASP A 176 -15.97 33.17 -3.17
C ASP A 176 -16.89 32.42 -2.18
N GLY A 177 -16.32 31.44 -1.45
CA GLY A 177 -17.05 30.61 -0.49
C GLY A 177 -17.83 29.44 -1.10
N ILE A 178 -17.93 29.38 -2.44
CA ILE A 178 -18.60 28.31 -3.17
C ILE A 178 -17.59 27.24 -3.58
N ARG A 179 -17.92 25.97 -3.34
CA ARG A 179 -17.05 24.84 -3.67
C ARG A 179 -17.01 24.62 -5.19
N ASN A 180 -15.81 24.58 -5.75
CA ASN A 180 -15.59 24.17 -7.13
C ASN A 180 -15.59 22.64 -7.20
N LEU A 181 -16.72 22.06 -7.62
CA LEU A 181 -16.88 20.61 -7.75
C LEU A 181 -15.92 20.00 -8.77
N ASP A 182 -15.52 20.78 -9.77
CA ASP A 182 -14.62 20.32 -10.82
C ASP A 182 -13.18 20.14 -10.31
N ALA A 183 -12.86 20.69 -9.13
CA ALA A 183 -11.54 20.57 -8.54
C ALA A 183 -11.24 19.16 -7.99
N PHE A 184 -12.25 18.38 -7.61
CA PHE A 184 -12.08 17.06 -7.00
C PHE A 184 -11.18 16.13 -7.82
N LYS A 185 -11.26 16.23 -9.16
CA LYS A 185 -10.43 15.45 -10.09
C LYS A 185 -8.94 15.67 -9.82
N TRP A 186 -8.49 16.89 -9.54
CA TRP A 186 -7.07 17.17 -9.28
C TRP A 186 -6.56 16.51 -8.00
N GLY A 187 -7.41 16.40 -6.98
CA GLY A 187 -7.07 15.67 -5.76
C GLY A 187 -6.94 14.16 -5.97
N PHE A 188 -7.84 13.54 -6.75
CA PHE A 188 -7.73 12.13 -7.12
C PHE A 188 -6.56 11.86 -8.07
N LEU A 189 -6.28 12.78 -9.01
CA LEU A 189 -5.12 12.68 -9.89
C LEU A 189 -3.82 12.73 -9.08
N ALA A 190 -3.71 13.63 -8.11
CA ALA A 190 -2.55 13.72 -7.23
C ALA A 190 -2.31 12.40 -6.45
N ALA A 191 -3.38 11.80 -5.91
CA ALA A 191 -3.30 10.49 -5.27
C ALA A 191 -2.85 9.38 -6.25
N GLY A 192 -3.37 9.39 -7.48
CA GLY A 192 -2.97 8.47 -8.55
C GLY A 192 -1.51 8.62 -8.96
N CYS A 193 -1.04 9.84 -9.18
CA CYS A 193 0.36 10.13 -9.49
C CYS A 193 1.30 9.66 -8.38
N ALA A 194 0.96 9.91 -7.12
CA ALA A 194 1.71 9.41 -5.97
C ALA A 194 1.83 7.88 -5.98
N MET A 195 0.72 7.17 -6.21
CA MET A 195 0.71 5.70 -6.29
C MET A 195 1.57 5.19 -7.47
N MET A 196 1.49 5.84 -8.62
CA MET A 196 2.32 5.51 -9.78
C MET A 196 3.81 5.72 -9.49
N ILE A 197 4.18 6.86 -8.92
CA ILE A 197 5.57 7.17 -8.55
C ILE A 197 6.11 6.12 -7.58
N GLY A 198 5.34 5.77 -6.54
CA GLY A 198 5.72 4.74 -5.58
C GLY A 198 5.92 3.37 -6.24
N THR A 199 4.99 2.96 -7.09
CA THR A 199 5.04 1.65 -7.77
C THR A 199 6.19 1.57 -8.76
N ILE A 200 6.41 2.62 -9.56
CA ILE A 200 7.50 2.71 -10.54
C ILE A 200 8.85 2.69 -9.82
N THR A 201 8.98 3.48 -8.76
CA THR A 201 10.20 3.53 -7.93
C THR A 201 10.50 2.15 -7.34
N PHE A 202 9.50 1.48 -6.75
CA PHE A 202 9.65 0.12 -6.25
C PHE A 202 10.09 -0.86 -7.35
N TYR A 203 9.45 -0.79 -8.52
CA TYR A 203 9.76 -1.68 -9.64
C TYR A 203 11.22 -1.61 -10.07
N PHE A 204 11.80 -0.41 -10.15
CA PHE A 204 13.21 -0.23 -10.53
C PHE A 204 14.19 -0.54 -9.40
N LEU A 205 13.84 -0.21 -8.16
CA LEU A 205 14.77 -0.32 -7.03
C LEU A 205 14.78 -1.71 -6.38
N LYS A 206 13.73 -2.52 -6.54
CA LYS A 206 13.58 -3.82 -5.86
C LYS A 206 14.74 -4.79 -6.08
N ASN A 207 15.24 -4.90 -7.31
CA ASN A 207 16.26 -5.88 -7.66
C ASN A 207 17.64 -5.52 -7.10
N LYS A 208 17.90 -4.22 -6.93
CA LYS A 208 19.18 -3.70 -6.45
C LYS A 208 19.27 -3.65 -4.92
N TYR A 209 18.18 -3.35 -4.24
CA TYR A 209 18.22 -2.99 -2.82
C TYR A 209 17.44 -3.93 -1.89
N LEU A 210 16.49 -4.74 -2.39
CA LEU A 210 15.69 -5.64 -1.55
C LEU A 210 16.34 -7.02 -1.48
N LEU A 211 17.52 -7.07 -0.85
CA LEU A 211 18.29 -8.28 -0.64
C LEU A 211 18.24 -8.68 0.83
N LYS A 212 18.14 -9.99 1.07
CA LYS A 212 18.28 -10.61 2.38
C LYS A 212 19.73 -10.48 2.87
N PRO A 213 20.02 -10.74 4.16
CA PRO A 213 21.39 -10.73 4.68
C PRO A 213 22.36 -11.69 3.97
N ASP A 214 21.84 -12.75 3.36
CA ASP A 214 22.59 -13.75 2.57
C ASP A 214 22.83 -13.31 1.11
N GLY A 215 22.34 -12.14 0.70
CA GLY A 215 22.43 -11.61 -0.66
C GLY A 215 21.33 -12.09 -1.61
N ASN A 216 20.43 -12.99 -1.17
CA ASN A 216 19.32 -13.46 -2.01
C ASN A 216 18.20 -12.42 -2.10
N PRO A 217 17.43 -12.38 -3.20
CA PRO A 217 16.30 -11.47 -3.32
C PRO A 217 15.18 -11.74 -2.28
N VAL A 218 14.67 -10.68 -1.64
CA VAL A 218 13.54 -10.72 -0.69
C VAL A 218 12.21 -10.90 -1.41
N GLY A 219 11.24 -11.64 -0.84
CA GLY A 219 9.85 -11.64 -1.33
C GLY A 219 9.64 -12.28 -2.71
N LEU A 220 10.49 -13.23 -3.10
CA LEU A 220 10.24 -14.10 -4.25
C LEU A 220 9.11 -15.11 -3.94
N ALA A 221 8.52 -15.68 -5.00
CA ALA A 221 7.52 -16.73 -4.85
C ALA A 221 8.10 -17.94 -4.08
N PRO A 222 7.29 -18.60 -3.24
CA PRO A 222 7.75 -19.77 -2.50
C PRO A 222 8.11 -20.90 -3.46
N ASN A 223 9.20 -21.61 -3.17
CA ASN A 223 9.53 -22.87 -3.83
C ASN A 223 9.38 -24.00 -2.81
N PHE A 224 8.24 -24.69 -2.85
CA PHE A 224 7.88 -25.72 -1.86
C PHE A 224 8.84 -26.91 -1.83
N ASN A 225 9.60 -27.16 -2.89
CA ASN A 225 10.62 -28.22 -2.91
C ASN A 225 11.87 -27.86 -2.08
N LYS A 226 12.13 -26.57 -1.84
CA LYS A 226 13.32 -26.10 -1.12
C LYS A 226 13.08 -25.92 0.39
N THR A 227 11.83 -25.72 0.79
CA THR A 227 11.43 -25.55 2.19
C THR A 227 11.59 -26.85 2.98
N GLN A 228 11.35 -28.01 2.35
CA GLN A 228 11.54 -29.33 2.97
C GLN A 228 12.99 -29.56 3.41
N GLU A 229 14.00 -29.17 2.60
CA GLU A 229 15.42 -29.32 2.96
C GLU A 229 15.81 -28.48 4.19
N SER A 230 15.24 -27.28 4.35
CA SER A 230 15.53 -26.40 5.49
C SER A 230 14.83 -26.78 6.79
N GLU A 231 13.65 -27.40 6.70
CA GLU A 231 12.95 -27.94 7.86
C GLU A 231 13.65 -29.22 8.38
N GLU A 232 14.20 -30.06 7.50
CA GLU A 232 15.01 -31.22 7.87
C GLU A 232 16.32 -30.87 8.61
N GLU A 233 16.93 -29.71 8.31
CA GLU A 233 18.10 -29.21 9.07
C GLU A 233 17.72 -28.62 10.44
N ALA A 234 16.54 -27.99 10.55
CA ALA A 234 16.05 -27.44 11.81
C ALA A 234 15.59 -28.52 12.81
N ASP A 235 15.09 -29.65 12.32
CA ASP A 235 14.71 -30.82 13.13
C ASP A 235 15.92 -31.62 13.66
N LYS A 236 17.15 -31.31 13.21
CA LYS A 236 18.40 -31.87 13.75
C LYS A 236 19.00 -31.03 14.88
N ALA A 237 18.16 -30.39 15.70
CA ALA A 237 18.63 -29.78 16.94
C ALA A 237 19.00 -30.88 17.94
N ASP A 238 20.31 -31.08 18.16
CA ASP A 238 20.84 -32.05 19.11
C ASP A 238 20.62 -31.53 20.55
N PHE A 239 19.52 -31.95 21.17
CA PHE A 239 19.22 -31.58 22.55
C PHE A 239 20.12 -32.37 23.51
N THR A 240 21.12 -31.70 24.09
CA THR A 240 21.96 -32.31 25.13
C THR A 240 21.15 -32.59 26.39
N ASN A 241 20.84 -33.87 26.62
CA ASN A 241 20.11 -34.39 27.79
C ASN A 241 20.92 -34.40 29.11
N LYS A 242 21.75 -33.38 29.37
CA LYS A 242 22.37 -33.23 30.70
C LYS A 242 21.62 -32.18 31.51
N SER A 243 20.58 -32.64 32.17
CA SER A 243 20.01 -31.99 33.36
C SER A 243 21.06 -32.02 34.50
N ILE A 244 21.26 -30.87 35.14
CA ILE A 244 22.06 -30.69 36.36
C ILE A 244 21.30 -31.28 37.55
#